data_AF-B8CJ89-F1
#
_entry.id   AF-B8CJ89-F1
#
_cell.length_a   1.000
_cell.length_b   1.000
_cell.length_c   1.000
_cell.angle_alpha   90.00
_cell.angle_beta   90.00
_cell.angle_gamma   90.00
#
_symmetry.space_group_name_H-M   'P 1'
#
loop_
_entity.id
_entity.type
_entity.pdbx_description
1 polymer ?
#
loop_
_entity_poly.entity_id
_entity_poly.type
_entity_poly.pdbx_seq_one_letter_code
_entity_poly.pdbx_strand_id
1 'polypeptide(L)' 'MFCRTRFSKYFLLVISVTFATVGIFQAGYLIGLAGYSEDFSFSSISLLQISLLLLGAWGVFELIRRVKRSGLKFD' A
#
# COMPACT_ATOMS: atom_id res chain seq x y z
N MET A 1 18.54 -18.93 15.99
CA MET A 1 18.22 -17.57 15.47
C MET A 1 17.63 -17.54 14.05
N PHE A 2 17.59 -18.66 13.30
CA PHE A 2 17.18 -18.73 11.88
C PHE A 2 15.65 -18.77 11.64
N CYS A 3 14.85 -19.36 12.54
CA CYS A 3 13.38 -19.41 12.36
C CYS A 3 12.73 -18.03 12.49
N ARG A 4 13.21 -17.18 13.40
CA ARG A 4 12.66 -15.84 13.64
C ARG A 4 12.79 -14.92 12.43
N THR A 5 13.88 -15.03 11.67
CA THR A 5 14.11 -14.19 10.48
C THR A 5 13.31 -14.66 9.26
N ARG A 6 13.08 -15.97 9.11
CA ARG A 6 12.15 -16.51 8.11
C ARG A 6 10.72 -16.08 8.41
N PHE A 7 10.25 -16.27 9.65
CA PHE A 7 8.90 -15.88 10.06
C PHE A 7 8.67 -14.37 9.91
N SER A 8 9.65 -13.55 10.32
CA SER A 8 9.62 -12.10 10.14
C SER A 8 9.55 -11.69 8.67
N LYS A 9 10.23 -12.40 7.75
CA LYS A 9 10.17 -12.11 6.31
C LYS A 9 8.79 -12.36 5.71
N TYR A 10 8.16 -13.49 6.02
CA TYR A 10 6.81 -13.83 5.55
C TYR A 10 5.75 -12.92 6.17
N PHE A 11 5.87 -12.62 7.46
CA PHE A 11 4.98 -11.69 8.16
C PHE A 11 5.03 -10.28 7.55
N LEU A 12 6.23 -9.77 7.27
CA LEU A 12 6.39 -8.49 6.56
C LEU A 12 5.78 -8.50 5.15
N LEU A 13 5.79 -9.65 4.48
CA LEU A 13 5.23 -9.80 3.14
C LEU A 13 3.69 -9.75 3.18
N VAL A 14 3.09 -10.47 4.13
CA VAL A 14 1.63 -10.43 4.36
C VAL A 14 1.19 -9.00 4.69
N ILE A 15 1.91 -8.35 5.60
CA ILE A 15 1.66 -6.96 5.98
C ILE A 15 1.76 -6.03 4.76
N SER A 16 2.81 -6.14 3.94
CA SER A 16 2.97 -5.25 2.79
C SER A 16 1.86 -5.44 1.76
N VAL A 17 1.38 -6.68 1.56
CA VAL A 17 0.23 -6.98 0.69
C VAL A 17 -1.04 -6.35 1.25
N THR A 18 -1.34 -6.53 2.54
CA THR A 18 -2.52 -5.93 3.17
C THR A 18 -2.50 -4.41 3.06
N PHE A 19 -1.37 -3.76 3.35
CA PHE A 19 -1.24 -2.30 3.19
C PHE A 19 -1.38 -1.84 1.74
N ALA A 20 -0.83 -2.58 0.78
CA ALA A 20 -1.00 -2.28 -0.64
C ALA A 20 -2.47 -2.36 -1.06
N THR A 21 -3.20 -3.40 -0.65
CA THR A 21 -4.64 -3.54 -0.95
C THR A 21 -5.45 -2.41 -0.34
N VAL A 22 -5.22 -2.09 0.94
CA VAL A 22 -5.89 -0.98 1.63
C VAL A 22 -5.61 0.35 0.93
N GLY A 23 -4.35 0.60 0.54
CA GLY A 23 -3.97 1.81 -0.21
C GLY A 23 -4.69 1.95 -1.55
N ILE A 24 -4.80 0.86 -2.32
CA ILE A 24 -5.52 0.85 -3.60
C ILE A 24 -7.02 1.13 -3.41
N PHE A 25 -7.64 0.50 -2.39
CA PHE A 25 -9.04 0.78 -2.05
C PHE A 25 -9.25 2.22 -1.62
N GLN A 26 -8.35 2.78 -0.81
CA GLN A 26 -8.39 4.19 -0.38
C GLN A 26 -8.27 5.15 -1.58
N ALA A 27 -7.36 4.86 -2.52
CA ALA A 27 -7.17 5.64 -3.74
C ALA A 27 -8.41 5.56 -4.65
N GLY A 28 -8.96 4.36 -4.85
CA GLY A 28 -10.19 4.17 -5.62
C GLY A 28 -11.39 4.88 -5.01
N TYR A 29 -11.52 4.87 -3.67
CA TYR A 29 -12.55 5.61 -2.95
C TYR A 29 -12.43 7.12 -3.19
N LEU A 30 -11.20 7.68 -3.12
CA LEU A 30 -10.97 9.09 -3.38
C LEU A 30 -11.26 9.48 -4.84
N ILE A 31 -10.88 8.64 -5.80
CA ILE A 31 -11.19 8.86 -7.22
C ILE A 31 -12.70 8.81 -7.46
N GLY A 32 -13.40 7.86 -6.85
CA GLY A 32 -14.85 7.75 -6.95
C GLY A 32 -15.58 8.94 -6.33
N LEU A 33 -15.11 9.42 -5.17
CA LEU A 33 -15.69 10.59 -4.51
C LEU A 33 -15.42 11.87 -5.33
N ALA A 34 -14.23 12.00 -5.93
CA ALA A 34 -13.89 13.12 -6.81
C ALA A 34 -14.70 13.13 -8.12
N GLY A 35 -15.10 11.97 -8.64
CA GLY A 35 -15.91 11.87 -9.85
C GLY A 35 -17.42 12.07 -9.64
N TYR A 36 -17.92 11.83 -8.42
CA TYR A 36 -19.36 11.87 -8.11
C TYR A 36 -19.81 13.13 -7.36
N SER A 37 -18.92 13.79 -6.61
CA SER A 37 -19.28 14.99 -5.84
C SER A 37 -18.90 16.29 -6.57
N GLU A 38 -19.89 17.15 -6.83
CA GLU A 38 -19.65 18.54 -7.29
C GLU A 38 -18.95 19.41 -6.22
N ASP A 39 -19.04 19.03 -4.94
CA ASP A 39 -18.40 19.71 -3.79
C ASP A 39 -17.17 18.95 -3.24
N PHE A 40 -16.41 18.27 -4.10
CA PHE A 40 -15.24 17.52 -3.63
C PHE A 40 -14.07 18.46 -3.26
N SER A 41 -13.98 18.83 -1.99
CA SER A 41 -12.84 19.59 -1.46
C SER A 41 -11.73 18.66 -0.99
N PHE A 42 -10.53 18.83 -1.54
CA PHE A 42 -9.31 18.16 -1.08
C PHE A 42 -9.00 18.42 0.41
N SER A 43 -9.58 19.47 1.00
CA SER A 43 -9.47 19.78 2.43
C SER A 43 -10.28 18.83 3.33
N SER A 44 -11.24 18.08 2.77
CA SER A 44 -12.00 17.05 3.51
C SER A 44 -11.26 15.72 3.59
N ILE A 45 -10.12 15.58 2.91
CA ILE A 45 -9.28 14.39 3.01
C ILE A 45 -8.62 14.40 4.39
N SER A 46 -9.04 13.47 5.24
CA SER A 46 -8.50 13.34 6.59
C SER A 46 -7.02 12.97 6.55
N LEU A 47 -6.26 13.48 7.51
CA LEU A 47 -4.84 13.16 7.72
C LEU A 47 -4.60 11.63 7.83
N LEU A 48 -5.60 10.89 8.34
CA LEU A 48 -5.59 9.42 8.38
C LEU A 48 -5.64 8.79 6.98
N GLN A 49 -6.41 9.34 6.05
CA GLN A 49 -6.50 8.82 4.68
C GLN A 49 -5.19 9.05 3.92
N ILE A 50 -4.56 10.21 4.11
CA ILE A 50 -3.24 10.51 3.55
C ILE A 50 -2.18 9.57 4.14
N SER A 51 -2.23 9.34 5.45
CA SER A 51 -1.32 8.41 6.13
C SER A 51 -1.48 6.97 5.62
N LEU A 52 -2.71 6.53 5.39
CA LEU A 52 -3.03 5.21 4.83
C LEU A 52 -2.54 5.08 3.37
N LEU A 53 -2.67 6.13 2.56
CA LEU A 53 -2.12 6.15 1.20
C LEU A 53 -0.59 6.06 1.20
N LEU A 54 0.09 6.82 2.07
CA LEU A 54 1.55 6.77 2.21
C LEU A 54 2.02 5.40 2.70
N LEU A 55 1.32 4.80 3.67
CA LEU A 55 1.59 3.44 4.15
C LEU A 55 1.33 2.39 3.07
N GLY A 56 0.28 2.56 2.27
CA GLY A 56 -0.01 1.71 1.12
C GLY A 56 1.07 1.80 0.04
N ALA A 57 1.50 3.01 -0.30
CA ALA A 57 2.60 3.25 -1.24
C ALA A 57 3.92 2.65 -0.73
N TRP A 58 4.20 2.77 0.58
CA TRP A 58 5.34 2.12 1.21
C TRP A 58 5.25 0.60 1.14
N GLY A 59 4.05 0.03 1.38
CA GLY A 59 3.78 -1.40 1.24
C GLY A 59 4.05 -1.92 -0.18
N VAL A 60 3.56 -1.20 -1.20
CA VAL A 60 3.83 -1.49 -2.62
C VAL A 60 5.33 -1.38 -2.92
N PHE A 61 5.99 -0.33 -2.43
CA PHE A 61 7.42 -0.13 -2.64
C PHE A 61 8.26 -1.27 -2.05
N GLU A 62 7.98 -1.69 -0.81
CA GLU A 62 8.65 -2.85 -0.20
C GLU A 62 8.38 -4.14 -0.98
N LEU A 63 7.16 -4.32 -1.50
CA LEU A 63 6.80 -5.48 -2.30
C LEU A 63 7.59 -5.50 -3.62
N ILE A 64 7.63 -4.39 -4.36
CA ILE A 64 8.44 -4.23 -5.58
C ILE A 64 9.92 -4.45 -5.28
N ARG A 65 10.43 -3.86 -4.20
CA ARG A 65 11.84 -4.02 -3.77
C ARG A 65 12.16 -5.48 -3.49
N ARG A 66 11.25 -6.21 -2.84
CA ARG A 66 11.40 -7.65 -2.57
C ARG A 66 11.33 -8.48 -3.84
N VAL A 67 10.38 -8.22 -4.73
CA VAL A 67 10.28 -8.91 -6.04
C VAL A 67 11.55 -8.68 -6.86
N LYS A 68 12.02 -7.43 -6.97
CA LYS A 68 13.27 -7.08 -7.67
C LYS A 68 14.49 -7.76 -7.04
N ARG A 69 14.56 -7.83 -5.71
CA ARG A 69 15.65 -8.51 -4.98
C ARG A 69 15.57 -10.04 -5.10
N SER A 70 14.39 -10.58 -5.41
CA SER A 70 14.17 -12.02 -5.61
C SER A 70 14.50 -12.49 -7.03
N GLY A 71 14.88 -11.58 -7.94
CA GLY A 71 15.33 -11.95 -9.28
C GLY A 71 14.22 -12.27 -10.28
N LEU A 72 12.98 -11.84 -10.04
CA LEU A 72 11.93 -11.85 -11.07
C LEU A 72 12.24 -10.74 -12.08
N LYS A 73 13.11 -11.07 -13.05
CA LYS A 73 13.15 -10.39 -14.35
C LYS A 73 11.80 -10.66 -15.01
N PHE A 74 10.92 -9.66 -15.03
CA PHE A 74 9.90 -9.61 -16.07
C PHE A 74 10.65 -9.13 -17.32
N ASP A 75 11.04 -10.11 -18.15
CA ASP A 75 11.36 -9.89 -19.57
C ASP A 75 10.03 -9.68 -20.32
#